data_AF-L9YJU9-F1
#
_entry.id   AF-L9YJU9-F1
#
_cell.length_a   1.000
_cell.length_b   1.000
_cell.length_c   1.000
_cell.angle_alpha   90.00
_cell.angle_beta   90.00
_cell.angle_gamma   90.00
#
_symmetry.space_group_name_H-M   'P 1'
#
loop_
_entity.id
_entity.type
_entity.pdbx_description
1 polymer ?
#
loop_
_entity_poly.entity_id
_entity_poly.type
_entity_poly.pdbx_seq_one_letter_code
_entity_poly.pdbx_strand_id
1 'polypeptide(L)'
;MIEQNPQSQDDGAITDYQSSGEAGQRVRARERANDDDSAEATTPDETYRNREWLHAEYVGNERPITEIASQLDVSPSTIQNWLDRHDIETRDQSVSRSDGDIEKLQNESWLETQYVERESSICEIGAELNVSASTVSNWLDRHGIEMRTQSESQTDGDISLLQDRSWLQEHYIEQQLSAPEVADKAGVSKSAVYTWLDQHGIETRSMSEAKADGDTEPLQDPEWLREQYHDGEQSTYDIAAECGVTRPTVCNWMRRHGIQFRDQTDGDVEQLLDGEWLREQYCEQDRPTTAIADELGLDHRTVRKYMDKHGIDRKYRGKHHHMWKGGGVEYYGPSWPQQRAKTLRRDDFECQNCGIGRDDHYEKFDLDLNVHHVQPFRTFDSAAIANQLDNLVTLCHSCHLKIERTNEVSEQ
;
A
#
# COMPACT_ATOMS: atom_id res chain seq x y z
N MET A 1 -16.52 -54.50 34.37
CA MET A 1 -15.07 -54.74 34.44
C MET A 1 -14.39 -53.82 33.46
N ILE A 2 -13.97 -52.64 33.92
CA ILE A 2 -12.82 -51.92 33.36
C ILE A 2 -12.13 -51.35 34.60
N GLU A 3 -11.01 -51.96 34.95
CA GLU A 3 -10.10 -51.55 36.00
C GLU A 3 -9.22 -50.39 35.50
N GLN A 4 -9.14 -49.37 36.35
CA GLN A 4 -7.95 -48.64 36.79
C GLN A 4 -6.79 -48.38 35.81
N ASN A 5 -6.46 -47.10 35.65
CA ASN A 5 -5.07 -46.65 35.59
C ASN A 5 -4.91 -45.39 36.48
N PRO A 6 -3.99 -45.39 37.48
CA PRO A 6 -3.85 -44.30 38.44
C PRO A 6 -2.84 -43.22 38.03
N GLN A 7 -2.96 -42.12 38.77
CA GLN A 7 -2.19 -40.88 38.76
C GLN A 7 -0.67 -41.07 38.87
N SER A 8 0.06 -40.13 38.25
CA SER A 8 1.25 -39.53 38.87
C SER A 8 1.13 -38.02 38.81
N GLN A 9 1.29 -37.42 39.99
CA GLN A 9 1.33 -35.98 40.28
C GLN A 9 2.80 -35.53 40.28
N ASP A 10 3.03 -34.29 39.86
CA ASP A 10 3.89 -33.28 40.53
C ASP A 10 3.74 -32.00 39.68
N ASP A 11 3.04 -30.96 40.17
CA ASP A 11 3.55 -29.88 41.02
C ASP A 11 4.58 -29.02 40.26
N GLY A 12 4.44 -27.71 40.07
CA GLY A 12 3.54 -26.71 40.61
C GLY A 12 4.19 -25.35 40.35
N ALA A 13 3.39 -24.30 40.19
CA ALA A 13 3.64 -22.90 40.62
C ALA A 13 2.80 -21.93 39.78
N ILE A 14 1.66 -21.59 40.37
CA ILE A 14 0.82 -20.43 40.06
C ILE A 14 1.40 -19.25 40.84
N THR A 15 1.56 -18.08 40.20
CA THR A 15 1.37 -16.80 40.88
C THR A 15 0.82 -15.76 39.92
N ASP A 16 -0.31 -15.19 40.33
CA ASP A 16 -1.00 -14.01 39.80
C ASP A 16 -0.09 -12.80 39.63
N TYR A 17 -0.40 -11.97 38.62
CA TYR A 17 0.07 -10.59 38.58
C TYR A 17 -1.03 -9.68 38.01
N GLN A 18 -1.70 -8.93 38.89
CA GLN A 18 -2.54 -7.79 38.52
C GLN A 18 -1.74 -6.48 38.64
N SER A 19 -1.85 -5.69 37.57
CA SER A 19 -1.85 -4.22 37.45
C SER A 19 -1.33 -3.34 38.60
N SER A 20 -0.36 -2.47 38.30
CA SER A 20 -0.43 -1.01 38.54
C SER A 20 0.84 -0.27 38.08
N GLY A 21 0.66 0.92 37.52
CA GLY A 21 1.45 2.11 37.90
C GLY A 21 2.74 2.48 37.13
N GLU A 22 2.60 3.50 36.28
CA GLU A 22 3.46 4.70 36.16
C GLU A 22 4.87 4.67 35.52
N ALA A 23 4.96 5.52 34.48
CA ALA A 23 6.03 6.38 33.96
C ALA A 23 7.45 6.36 34.57
N GLY A 24 8.47 6.38 33.69
CA GLY A 24 9.83 6.77 34.06
C GLY A 24 10.89 6.64 32.95
N GLN A 25 11.25 7.79 32.36
CA GLN A 25 12.57 8.17 31.80
C GLN A 25 13.41 7.17 30.98
N ARG A 26 13.59 7.47 29.68
CA ARG A 26 14.72 6.97 28.88
C ARG A 26 15.81 8.04 28.77
N VAL A 27 16.87 7.87 29.56
CA VAL A 27 18.15 8.58 29.41
C VAL A 27 18.93 7.91 28.27
N ARG A 28 19.30 8.65 27.21
CA ARG A 28 20.26 8.18 26.19
C ARG A 28 21.62 8.81 26.44
N ALA A 29 22.58 7.98 26.85
CA ALA A 29 24.00 8.29 26.82
C ALA A 29 24.48 8.38 25.36
N ARG A 30 25.28 9.40 25.05
CA ARG A 30 26.06 9.48 23.79
C ARG A 30 27.54 9.63 24.17
N GLU A 31 28.32 8.63 23.78
CA GLU A 31 29.78 8.60 23.85
C GLU A 31 30.41 9.56 22.84
N ARG A 32 31.55 10.12 23.24
CA ARG A 32 32.39 11.03 22.44
C ARG A 32 33.29 10.25 21.50
N ALA A 33 33.42 10.73 20.26
CA ALA A 33 34.61 10.54 19.45
C ALA A 33 34.83 11.81 18.62
N ASN A 34 35.96 12.48 18.87
CA ASN A 34 36.62 13.36 17.93
C ASN A 34 37.63 12.51 17.17
N ASP A 35 37.77 12.70 15.86
CA ASP A 35 39.07 12.89 15.23
C ASP A 35 38.87 13.53 13.84
N ASP A 36 39.91 14.28 13.47
CA ASP A 36 40.07 15.33 12.46
C ASP A 36 40.56 14.73 11.11
N ASP A 37 40.08 15.24 9.96
CA ASP A 37 40.94 15.57 8.79
C ASP A 37 40.14 16.31 7.68
N SER A 38 40.88 17.09 6.91
CA SER A 38 40.59 18.38 6.31
C SER A 38 40.14 18.38 4.84
N ALA A 39 39.20 19.28 4.51
CA ALA A 39 39.05 19.86 3.16
C ALA A 39 38.37 21.24 3.26
N GLU A 40 39.11 22.29 2.89
CA GLU A 40 38.68 23.69 2.89
C GLU A 40 37.46 23.92 1.97
N ALA A 41 36.32 24.21 2.57
CA ALA A 41 35.18 24.87 1.94
C ALA A 41 34.98 26.21 2.65
N THR A 42 34.75 27.29 1.91
CA THR A 42 34.36 28.62 2.41
C THR A 42 33.34 28.48 3.55
N THR A 43 33.77 28.66 4.79
CA THR A 43 32.87 28.49 5.95
C THR A 43 31.85 29.62 5.94
N PRO A 44 30.54 29.34 5.89
CA PRO A 44 29.51 30.34 6.18
C PRO A 44 29.80 30.97 7.53
N ASP A 45 29.48 32.26 7.71
CA ASP A 45 29.73 32.97 8.96
C ASP A 45 29.05 32.23 10.13
N GLU A 46 29.85 31.52 10.94
CA GLU A 46 29.37 30.64 12.02
C GLU A 46 29.06 31.40 13.32
N THR A 47 28.96 32.74 13.27
CA THR A 47 28.63 33.59 14.43
C THR A 47 27.33 33.20 15.13
N TYR A 48 26.35 32.64 14.40
CA TYR A 48 25.12 32.09 14.97
C TYR A 48 25.33 30.95 15.97
N ARG A 49 26.51 30.31 15.99
CA ARG A 49 26.85 29.29 17.00
C ARG A 49 27.14 29.90 18.37
N ASN A 50 27.40 31.20 18.45
CA ASN A 50 27.62 31.90 19.71
C ASN A 50 26.27 32.28 20.35
N ARG A 51 26.03 31.80 21.57
CA ARG A 51 24.79 32.05 22.32
C ARG A 51 24.49 33.52 22.55
N GLU A 52 25.49 34.30 22.94
CA GLU A 52 25.32 35.72 23.30
C GLU A 52 24.99 36.54 22.06
N TRP A 53 25.67 36.25 20.94
CA TRP A 53 25.38 36.87 19.66
C TRP A 53 23.98 36.52 19.16
N LEU A 54 23.64 35.23 19.17
CA LEU A 54 22.34 34.76 18.68
C LEU A 54 21.18 35.32 19.51
N HIS A 55 21.34 35.40 20.83
CA HIS A 55 20.37 36.03 21.71
C HIS A 55 20.28 37.54 21.47
N ALA A 56 21.41 38.24 21.30
CA ALA A 56 21.41 39.67 21.02
C ALA A 56 20.70 39.98 19.69
N GLU A 57 20.92 39.19 18.65
CA GLU A 57 20.28 39.39 17.35
C GLU A 57 18.79 39.00 17.34
N TYR A 58 18.45 37.85 17.92
CA TYR A 58 17.07 37.34 17.90
C TYR A 58 16.16 38.01 18.94
N VAL A 59 16.63 38.12 20.18
CA VAL A 59 15.85 38.68 21.31
C VAL A 59 16.12 40.18 21.46
N GLY A 60 17.38 40.60 21.39
CA GLY A 60 17.76 42.01 21.61
C GLY A 60 17.37 42.94 20.47
N ASN A 61 17.72 42.57 19.23
CA ASN A 61 17.42 43.32 18.01
C ASN A 61 16.10 42.89 17.37
N GLU A 62 15.38 41.95 17.99
CA GLU A 62 14.07 41.44 17.58
C GLU A 62 14.00 40.85 16.17
N ARG A 63 15.13 40.46 15.57
CA ARG A 63 15.19 40.05 14.16
C ARG A 63 14.53 38.69 13.93
N PRO A 64 13.79 38.49 12.83
CA PRO A 64 13.20 37.21 12.52
C PRO A 64 14.26 36.18 12.10
N ILE A 65 14.00 34.90 12.38
CA ILE A 65 14.89 33.77 12.07
C ILE A 65 15.32 33.77 10.60
N THR A 66 14.39 34.12 9.69
CA THR A 66 14.62 34.18 8.25
C THR A 66 15.62 35.25 7.83
N GLU A 67 15.62 36.40 8.48
CA GLU A 67 16.55 37.50 8.19
C GLU A 67 17.96 37.20 8.71
N ILE A 68 18.07 36.64 9.92
CA ILE A 68 19.35 36.17 10.48
C ILE A 68 19.94 35.07 9.58
N ALA A 69 19.11 34.13 9.14
CA ALA A 69 19.51 33.05 8.25
C ALA A 69 20.00 33.56 6.88
N SER A 70 19.29 34.54 6.30
CA SER A 70 19.64 35.13 5.01
C SER A 70 20.94 35.94 5.06
N GLN A 71 21.20 36.62 6.18
CA GLN A 71 22.45 37.36 6.37
C GLN A 71 23.68 36.45 6.45
N LEU A 72 23.54 35.29 7.08
CA LEU A 72 24.64 34.36 7.35
C LEU A 72 24.77 33.26 6.29
N ASP A 73 23.94 33.31 5.24
CA ASP A 73 23.86 32.30 4.18
C ASP A 73 23.65 30.88 4.74
N VAL A 74 22.72 30.76 5.70
CA VAL A 74 22.33 29.48 6.30
C VAL A 74 20.82 29.27 6.20
N SER A 75 20.36 28.04 6.39
CA SER A 75 18.92 27.76 6.39
C SER A 75 18.24 28.31 7.67
N PRO A 76 16.98 28.76 7.62
CA PRO A 76 16.21 29.15 8.81
C PRO A 76 16.16 28.05 9.88
N SER A 77 16.11 26.79 9.46
CA SER A 77 16.17 25.62 10.35
C SER A 77 17.50 25.52 11.10
N THR A 78 18.61 25.98 10.51
CA THR A 78 19.91 26.02 11.19
C THR A 78 19.86 27.00 12.36
N ILE A 79 19.33 28.20 12.15
CA ILE A 79 19.16 29.21 13.20
C ILE A 79 18.21 28.70 14.31
N GLN A 80 17.08 28.09 13.94
CA GLN A 80 16.15 27.47 14.89
C GLN A 80 16.85 26.42 15.76
N ASN A 81 17.59 25.49 15.15
CA ASN A 81 18.31 24.44 15.88
C ASN A 81 19.32 25.03 16.89
N TRP A 82 19.93 26.17 16.58
CA TRP A 82 20.87 26.83 17.49
C TRP A 82 20.19 27.67 18.57
N LEU A 83 19.00 28.22 18.31
CA LEU A 83 18.14 28.81 19.35
C LEU A 83 17.73 27.73 20.36
N ASP A 84 17.27 26.57 19.88
CA ASP A 84 16.90 25.42 20.72
C ASP A 84 18.10 24.89 21.51
N ARG A 85 19.26 24.78 20.87
CA ARG A 85 20.50 24.29 21.49
C ARG A 85 21.02 25.21 22.59
N HIS A 86 20.75 26.51 22.48
CA HIS A 86 21.17 27.53 23.45
C HIS A 86 20.10 27.85 24.50
N ASP A 87 18.97 27.15 24.45
CA ASP A 87 17.82 27.35 25.33
C ASP A 87 17.31 28.81 25.29
N ILE A 88 17.20 29.36 24.07
CA ILE A 88 16.65 30.70 23.81
C ILE A 88 15.19 30.51 23.41
N GLU A 89 14.26 31.05 24.19
CA GLU A 89 12.83 30.93 23.92
C GLU A 89 12.48 31.50 22.54
N THR A 90 11.98 30.65 21.64
CA THR A 90 11.56 31.07 20.30
C THR A 90 10.12 31.54 20.31
N ARG A 91 9.87 32.63 19.57
CA ARG A 91 8.51 33.11 19.25
C ARG A 91 7.72 31.97 18.60
N ASP A 92 6.46 31.85 18.98
CA ASP A 92 5.57 30.79 18.52
C ASP A 92 5.53 30.74 16.97
N GLN A 93 6.00 29.64 16.41
CA GLN A 93 6.14 29.43 14.96
C GLN A 93 4.80 29.49 14.22
N SER A 94 3.66 29.36 14.93
CA SER A 94 2.32 29.49 14.34
C SER A 94 1.96 30.93 13.96
N VAL A 95 2.57 31.93 14.63
CA VAL A 95 2.26 33.36 14.44
C VAL A 95 3.10 33.98 13.32
N SER A 96 4.29 33.42 13.05
CA SER A 96 5.26 33.99 12.09
C SER A 96 5.04 33.58 10.63
N ARG A 97 3.99 32.81 10.30
CA ARG A 97 3.81 32.19 8.98
C ARG A 97 2.64 32.68 8.15
N SER A 98 1.83 33.64 8.61
CA SER A 98 0.70 34.14 7.83
C SER A 98 0.63 35.66 7.82
N ASP A 99 0.72 36.25 6.63
CA ASP A 99 0.44 37.66 6.31
C ASP A 99 -1.08 38.00 6.36
N GLY A 100 -1.92 37.13 6.91
CA GLY A 100 -3.38 37.26 6.91
C GLY A 100 -3.96 37.79 8.23
N ASP A 101 -5.26 38.09 8.24
CA ASP A 101 -5.99 38.67 9.36
C ASP A 101 -6.36 37.59 10.41
N ILE A 102 -5.39 37.24 11.28
CA ILE A 102 -5.53 36.18 12.30
C ILE A 102 -6.43 36.62 13.48
N GLU A 103 -6.62 37.92 13.70
CA GLU A 103 -7.38 38.44 14.85
C GLU A 103 -8.84 37.96 14.82
N LYS A 104 -9.41 37.77 13.62
CA LYS A 104 -10.76 37.21 13.46
C LYS A 104 -10.83 35.72 13.78
N LEU A 105 -9.80 34.94 13.44
CA LEU A 105 -9.74 33.51 13.79
C LEU A 105 -9.53 33.28 15.29
N GLN A 106 -8.93 34.24 16.00
CA GLN A 106 -8.82 34.21 17.47
C GLN A 106 -10.16 34.35 18.17
N ASN A 107 -11.14 34.98 17.52
CA ASN A 107 -12.48 35.15 18.06
C ASN A 107 -13.31 33.89 17.79
N GLU A 108 -13.41 33.04 18.81
CA GLU A 108 -14.21 31.79 18.81
C GLU A 108 -15.61 32.01 18.24
N SER A 109 -16.36 33.00 18.76
CA SER A 109 -17.73 33.26 18.34
C SER A 109 -17.83 33.69 16.87
N TRP A 110 -16.86 34.47 16.39
CA TRP A 110 -16.85 34.85 14.97
C TRP A 110 -16.62 33.62 14.08
N LEU A 111 -15.64 32.78 14.45
CA LEU A 111 -15.29 31.58 13.69
C LEU A 111 -16.42 30.55 13.71
N GLU A 112 -17.08 30.36 14.85
CA GLU A 112 -18.27 29.51 14.99
C GLU A 112 -19.42 30.02 14.11
N THR A 113 -19.73 31.32 14.15
CA THR A 113 -20.76 31.91 13.28
C THR A 113 -20.43 31.73 11.79
N GLN A 114 -19.16 31.93 11.37
CA GLN A 114 -18.80 31.73 9.97
C GLN A 114 -18.88 30.25 9.55
N TYR A 115 -18.37 29.35 10.39
CA TYR A 115 -18.21 27.94 10.02
C TYR A 115 -19.49 27.11 10.19
N VAL A 116 -20.23 27.36 11.28
CA VAL A 116 -21.42 26.60 11.69
C VAL A 116 -22.69 27.28 11.18
N GLU A 117 -22.90 28.56 11.50
CA GLU A 117 -24.18 29.24 11.16
C GLU A 117 -24.28 29.65 9.70
N ARG A 118 -23.16 30.08 9.10
CA ARG A 118 -23.08 30.49 7.68
C ARG A 118 -22.62 29.38 6.76
N GLU A 119 -22.33 28.20 7.31
CA GLU A 119 -21.87 27.02 6.58
C GLU A 119 -20.66 27.25 5.67
N SER A 120 -19.85 28.28 5.94
CA SER A 120 -18.70 28.61 5.09
C SER A 120 -17.62 27.55 5.23
N SER A 121 -17.02 27.18 4.10
CA SER A 121 -15.92 26.22 4.06
C SER A 121 -14.63 26.81 4.65
N ILE A 122 -13.73 25.95 5.14
CA ILE A 122 -12.40 26.38 5.61
C ILE A 122 -11.58 27.09 4.51
N CYS A 123 -11.87 26.80 3.25
CA CYS A 123 -11.26 27.42 2.09
C CYS A 123 -11.79 28.83 1.85
N GLU A 124 -13.10 29.05 1.98
CA GLU A 124 -13.73 30.37 1.86
C GLU A 124 -13.31 31.30 2.99
N ILE A 125 -13.30 30.79 4.23
CA ILE A 125 -12.80 31.54 5.40
C ILE A 125 -11.31 31.87 5.21
N GLY A 126 -10.52 30.91 4.70
CA GLY A 126 -9.11 31.13 4.38
C GLY A 126 -8.90 32.21 3.34
N ALA A 127 -9.69 32.17 2.25
CA ALA A 127 -9.63 33.16 1.18
C ALA A 127 -10.08 34.55 1.66
N GLU A 128 -11.12 34.65 2.49
CA GLU A 128 -11.61 35.91 3.05
C GLU A 128 -10.55 36.59 3.93
N LEU A 129 -9.83 35.79 4.73
CA LEU A 129 -8.85 36.29 5.70
C LEU A 129 -7.42 36.31 5.17
N ASN A 130 -7.21 35.91 3.91
CA ASN A 130 -5.90 35.74 3.29
C ASN A 130 -4.95 34.83 4.12
N VAL A 131 -5.51 33.72 4.62
CA VAL A 131 -4.80 32.69 5.38
C VAL A 131 -5.00 31.33 4.73
N SER A 132 -4.12 30.38 5.03
CA SER A 132 -4.28 29.01 4.51
C SER A 132 -5.49 28.31 5.15
N ALA A 133 -6.14 27.41 4.42
CA ALA A 133 -7.21 26.56 4.97
C ALA A 133 -6.73 25.73 6.18
N SER A 134 -5.45 25.34 6.20
CA SER A 134 -4.81 24.69 7.35
C SER A 134 -4.73 25.60 8.57
N THR A 135 -4.52 26.91 8.37
CA THR A 135 -4.57 27.90 9.46
C THR A 135 -5.96 27.94 10.07
N VAL A 136 -7.02 27.99 9.26
CA VAL A 136 -8.42 27.97 9.75
C VAL A 136 -8.73 26.66 10.49
N SER A 137 -8.32 25.51 9.95
CA SER A 137 -8.50 24.20 10.60
C SER A 137 -7.83 24.12 11.97
N ASN A 138 -6.61 24.65 12.11
CA ASN A 138 -5.91 24.69 13.40
C ASN A 138 -6.65 25.58 14.41
N TRP A 139 -7.30 26.66 13.97
CA TRP A 139 -8.09 27.52 14.86
C TRP A 139 -9.43 26.89 15.25
N LEU A 140 -10.09 26.15 14.35
CA LEU A 140 -11.28 25.37 14.68
C LEU A 140 -10.96 24.31 15.74
N ASP A 141 -9.88 23.55 15.57
CA ASP A 141 -9.41 22.56 16.55
C ASP A 141 -9.07 23.22 17.90
N ARG A 142 -8.39 24.36 17.88
CA ARG A 142 -8.01 25.12 19.09
C ARG A 142 -9.22 25.61 19.89
N HIS A 143 -10.29 26.02 19.21
CA HIS A 143 -11.54 26.45 19.84
C HIS A 143 -12.47 25.27 20.16
N GLY A 144 -12.10 24.04 19.80
CA GLY A 144 -12.93 22.86 20.03
C GLY A 144 -14.20 22.83 19.17
N ILE A 145 -14.20 23.52 18.03
CA ILE A 145 -15.31 23.51 17.08
C ILE A 145 -15.19 22.23 16.23
N GLU A 146 -16.23 21.39 16.24
CA GLU A 146 -16.24 20.12 15.52
C GLU A 146 -16.07 20.33 14.01
N MET A 147 -14.96 19.84 13.47
CA MET A 147 -14.65 19.98 12.05
C MET A 147 -15.41 18.94 11.23
N ARG A 148 -15.99 19.41 10.11
CA ARG A 148 -16.41 18.55 9.00
C ARG A 148 -15.26 17.62 8.62
N THR A 149 -15.56 16.35 8.39
CA THR A 149 -14.59 15.34 7.94
C THR A 149 -13.91 15.77 6.64
N GLN A 150 -12.75 15.18 6.35
CA GLN A 150 -12.00 15.50 5.13
C GLN A 150 -12.88 15.37 3.86
N SER A 151 -13.77 14.38 3.82
CA SER A 151 -14.70 14.17 2.70
C SER A 151 -15.80 15.23 2.60
N GLU A 152 -16.24 15.78 3.73
CA GLU A 152 -17.24 16.86 3.80
C GLU A 152 -16.62 18.24 3.52
N SER A 153 -15.33 18.43 3.85
CA SER A 153 -14.59 19.67 3.60
C SER A 153 -14.16 19.86 2.14
N GLN A 154 -14.18 18.79 1.33
CA GLN A 154 -13.70 18.79 -0.06
C GLN A 154 -14.82 18.93 -1.10
N THR A 155 -16.08 19.15 -0.69
CA THR A 155 -17.23 19.22 -1.60
C THR A 155 -18.03 20.50 -1.37
N ASP A 156 -18.27 21.26 -2.44
CA ASP A 156 -19.21 22.42 -2.48
C ASP A 156 -20.69 21.97 -2.55
N GLY A 157 -20.98 20.69 -2.35
CA GLY A 157 -22.30 20.08 -2.52
C GLY A 157 -23.16 20.11 -1.27
N ASP A 158 -24.48 19.98 -1.46
CA ASP A 158 -25.44 19.95 -0.36
C ASP A 158 -25.44 18.57 0.32
N ILE A 159 -24.66 18.46 1.40
CA ILE A 159 -24.53 17.23 2.18
C ILE A 159 -25.83 16.89 2.93
N SER A 160 -26.74 17.85 3.15
CA SER A 160 -27.98 17.64 3.90
C SER A 160 -28.87 16.56 3.26
N LEU A 161 -28.80 16.42 1.92
CA LEU A 161 -29.50 15.37 1.17
C LEU A 161 -28.99 13.96 1.48
N LEU A 162 -27.67 13.80 1.74
CA LEU A 162 -27.10 12.51 2.12
C LEU A 162 -27.34 12.17 3.60
N GLN A 163 -27.53 13.19 4.44
CA GLN A 163 -27.89 12.99 5.86
C GLN A 163 -29.31 12.41 6.01
N ASP A 164 -30.22 12.71 5.09
CA ASP A 164 -31.53 12.09 5.04
C ASP A 164 -31.42 10.64 4.52
N ARG A 165 -31.43 9.70 5.46
CA ARG A 165 -31.46 8.26 5.17
C ARG A 165 -32.55 7.86 4.19
N SER A 166 -33.72 8.48 4.27
CA SER A 166 -34.88 8.13 3.44
C SER A 166 -34.65 8.55 2.00
N TRP A 167 -34.16 9.77 1.80
CA TRP A 167 -33.79 10.27 0.48
C TRP A 167 -32.70 9.42 -0.15
N LEU A 168 -31.63 9.12 0.61
CA LEU A 168 -30.52 8.32 0.13
C LEU A 168 -30.96 6.89 -0.22
N GLN A 169 -31.82 6.28 0.59
CA GLN A 169 -32.38 4.96 0.34
C GLN A 169 -33.30 4.94 -0.89
N GLU A 170 -34.21 5.91 -1.02
CA GLU A 170 -35.09 6.03 -2.19
C GLU A 170 -34.27 6.16 -3.48
N HIS A 171 -33.24 7.02 -3.49
CA HIS A 171 -32.47 7.28 -4.68
C HIS A 171 -31.50 6.14 -5.03
N TYR A 172 -30.86 5.55 -4.02
CA TYR A 172 -29.88 4.47 -4.23
C TYR A 172 -30.52 3.09 -4.43
N ILE A 173 -31.56 2.75 -3.66
CA ILE A 173 -32.22 1.44 -3.73
C ILE A 173 -33.41 1.49 -4.69
N GLU A 174 -34.38 2.38 -4.45
CA GLU A 174 -35.67 2.32 -5.15
C GLU A 174 -35.58 2.84 -6.59
N GLN A 175 -34.88 3.96 -6.82
CA GLN A 175 -34.60 4.50 -8.16
C GLN A 175 -33.40 3.84 -8.83
N GLN A 176 -32.77 2.87 -8.16
CA GLN A 176 -31.63 2.11 -8.60
C GLN A 176 -30.37 2.90 -9.01
N LEU A 177 -30.23 4.16 -8.62
CA LEU A 177 -29.09 5.00 -9.01
C LEU A 177 -27.77 4.47 -8.43
N SER A 178 -26.70 4.62 -9.20
CA SER A 178 -25.34 4.35 -8.74
C SER A 178 -24.83 5.44 -7.79
N ALA A 179 -23.86 5.12 -6.93
CA ALA A 179 -23.29 6.11 -6.01
C ALA A 179 -22.73 7.36 -6.74
N PRO A 180 -22.12 7.27 -7.94
CA PRO A 180 -21.79 8.44 -8.75
C PRO A 180 -23.00 9.27 -9.21
N GLU A 181 -24.10 8.64 -9.64
CA GLU A 181 -25.30 9.38 -10.07
C GLU A 181 -26.01 10.07 -8.90
N VAL A 182 -26.01 9.43 -7.72
CA VAL A 182 -26.47 10.05 -6.47
C VAL A 182 -25.57 11.24 -6.12
N ALA A 183 -24.25 11.11 -6.33
CA ALA A 183 -23.29 12.17 -6.08
C ALA A 183 -23.54 13.38 -7.00
N ASP A 184 -23.76 13.13 -8.29
CA ASP A 184 -24.09 14.16 -9.28
C ASP A 184 -25.42 14.87 -8.93
N LYS A 185 -26.42 14.12 -8.44
CA LYS A 185 -27.71 14.70 -7.97
C LYS A 185 -27.55 15.58 -6.73
N ALA A 186 -26.70 15.18 -5.78
CA ALA A 186 -26.47 15.94 -4.55
C ALA A 186 -25.37 17.02 -4.70
N GLY A 187 -24.67 17.07 -5.84
CA GLY A 187 -23.55 17.99 -6.07
C GLY A 187 -22.31 17.67 -5.23
N VAL A 188 -22.20 16.45 -4.70
CA VAL A 188 -21.15 16.00 -3.78
C VAL A 188 -20.20 15.01 -4.47
N SER A 189 -19.12 14.63 -3.78
CA SER A 189 -18.24 13.56 -4.28
C SER A 189 -18.87 12.18 -4.08
N LYS A 190 -18.56 11.23 -4.99
CA LYS A 190 -18.96 9.82 -4.83
C LYS A 190 -18.49 9.20 -3.50
N SER A 191 -17.37 9.68 -2.96
CA SER A 191 -16.83 9.22 -1.67
C SER A 191 -17.72 9.65 -0.50
N ALA A 192 -18.30 10.85 -0.57
CA ALA A 192 -19.29 11.30 0.41
C ALA A 192 -20.52 10.38 0.41
N VAL A 193 -21.01 10.00 -0.77
CA VAL A 193 -22.13 9.06 -0.89
C VAL A 193 -21.82 7.71 -0.24
N TYR A 194 -20.64 7.12 -0.50
CA TYR A 194 -20.25 5.86 0.14
C TYR A 194 -20.15 5.96 1.67
N THR A 195 -19.66 7.09 2.17
CA THR A 195 -19.55 7.35 3.62
C THR A 195 -20.93 7.38 4.26
N TRP A 196 -21.90 8.06 3.64
CA TRP A 196 -23.27 8.14 4.14
C TRP A 196 -24.06 6.84 3.97
N LEU A 197 -23.81 6.07 2.90
CA LEU A 197 -24.38 4.72 2.76
C LEU A 197 -23.93 3.81 3.91
N ASP A 198 -22.64 3.84 4.27
CA ASP A 198 -22.10 3.09 5.41
C ASP A 198 -22.68 3.58 6.75
N GLN A 199 -22.69 4.90 6.97
CA GLN A 199 -23.21 5.51 8.21
C GLN A 199 -24.70 5.21 8.45
N HIS A 200 -25.50 5.13 7.38
CA HIS A 200 -26.92 4.79 7.46
C HIS A 200 -27.21 3.28 7.43
N GLY A 201 -26.16 2.45 7.32
CA GLY A 201 -26.26 1.00 7.21
C GLY A 201 -26.99 0.54 5.95
N ILE A 202 -26.89 1.31 4.86
CA ILE A 202 -27.46 0.98 3.56
C ILE A 202 -26.45 0.11 2.81
N GLU A 203 -26.86 -1.11 2.47
CA GLU A 203 -25.98 -2.09 1.83
C GLU A 203 -25.54 -1.61 0.44
N THR A 204 -24.23 -1.40 0.27
CA THR A 204 -23.65 -0.93 -0.99
C THR A 204 -23.57 -2.07 -2.00
N ARG A 205 -23.95 -1.80 -3.26
CA ARG A 205 -23.62 -2.66 -4.40
C ARG A 205 -22.11 -2.71 -4.56
N SER A 206 -21.57 -3.90 -4.76
CA SER A 206 -20.16 -4.10 -5.10
C SER A 206 -19.81 -3.36 -6.38
N MET A 207 -18.53 -2.97 -6.50
CA MET A 207 -17.99 -2.34 -7.71
C MET A 207 -18.22 -3.16 -9.00
N SER A 208 -18.44 -4.47 -8.88
CA SER A 208 -18.74 -5.37 -10.00
C SER A 208 -20.22 -5.36 -10.41
N GLU A 209 -21.13 -5.07 -9.48
CA GLU A 209 -22.57 -4.89 -9.75
C GLU A 209 -22.84 -3.49 -10.32
N ALA A 210 -22.17 -2.46 -9.78
CA ALA A 210 -22.30 -1.08 -10.26
C ALA A 210 -21.72 -0.84 -11.67
N LYS A 211 -20.90 -1.78 -12.19
CA LYS A 211 -20.27 -1.73 -13.52
C LYS A 211 -20.87 -2.73 -14.51
N ALA A 212 -21.83 -3.56 -14.10
CA ALA A 212 -22.42 -4.55 -14.98
C ALA A 212 -23.43 -3.85 -15.90
N ASP A 213 -23.21 -3.92 -17.22
CA ASP A 213 -24.20 -3.51 -18.24
C ASP A 213 -25.35 -4.54 -18.40
N GLY A 214 -25.26 -5.67 -17.68
CA GLY A 214 -26.20 -6.79 -17.77
C GLY A 214 -27.28 -6.78 -16.68
N ASP A 215 -28.28 -7.65 -16.87
CA ASP A 215 -29.36 -7.83 -15.92
C ASP A 215 -28.88 -8.60 -14.69
N THR A 216 -28.93 -7.94 -13.53
CA THR A 216 -28.55 -8.56 -12.25
C THR A 216 -29.74 -9.02 -11.44
N GLU A 217 -30.99 -8.71 -11.84
CA GLU A 217 -32.20 -9.11 -11.11
C GLU A 217 -32.28 -10.63 -10.88
N PRO A 218 -32.00 -11.51 -11.86
CA PRO A 218 -32.04 -12.96 -11.66
C PRO A 218 -31.01 -13.44 -10.62
N LEU A 219 -29.85 -12.79 -10.54
CA LEU A 219 -28.78 -13.16 -9.60
C LEU A 219 -29.10 -12.80 -8.14
N GLN A 220 -30.06 -11.88 -7.92
CA GLN A 220 -30.50 -11.50 -6.59
C GLN A 220 -31.37 -12.58 -5.95
N ASP A 221 -32.03 -13.41 -6.75
CA ASP A 221 -32.81 -14.54 -6.28
C ASP A 221 -31.91 -15.75 -5.97
N PRO A 222 -31.75 -16.13 -4.68
CA PRO A 222 -30.91 -17.25 -4.29
C PRO A 222 -31.47 -18.61 -4.74
N GLU A 223 -32.79 -18.75 -4.90
CA GLU A 223 -33.40 -20.01 -5.37
C GLU A 223 -33.13 -20.19 -6.86
N TRP A 224 -33.39 -19.15 -7.66
CA TRP A 224 -33.08 -19.17 -9.10
C TRP A 224 -31.60 -19.44 -9.35
N LEU A 225 -30.70 -18.72 -8.68
CA LEU A 225 -29.26 -18.87 -8.89
C LEU A 225 -28.76 -20.26 -8.47
N ARG A 226 -29.35 -20.86 -7.43
CA ARG A 226 -29.04 -22.24 -7.03
C ARG A 226 -29.59 -23.24 -8.04
N GLU A 227 -30.82 -23.07 -8.51
CA GLU A 227 -31.44 -23.95 -9.50
C GLU A 227 -30.63 -23.95 -10.80
N GLN A 228 -30.30 -22.78 -11.34
CA GLN A 228 -29.48 -22.67 -12.56
C GLN A 228 -28.10 -23.30 -12.38
N TYR A 229 -27.46 -23.04 -11.24
CA TYR A 229 -26.10 -23.53 -10.98
C TYR A 229 -26.02 -25.00 -10.58
N HIS A 230 -27.00 -25.57 -9.86
CA HIS A 230 -26.98 -26.96 -9.40
C HIS A 230 -27.85 -27.89 -10.24
N ASP A 231 -29.09 -27.50 -10.54
CA ASP A 231 -30.08 -28.36 -11.20
C ASP A 231 -30.04 -28.20 -12.74
N GLY A 232 -29.73 -27.00 -13.22
CA GLY A 232 -29.56 -26.69 -14.65
C GLY A 232 -28.18 -27.02 -15.23
N GLU A 233 -27.25 -27.48 -14.39
CA GLU A 233 -25.85 -27.78 -14.74
C GLU A 233 -25.05 -26.64 -15.40
N GLN A 234 -25.54 -25.40 -15.33
CA GLN A 234 -24.87 -24.26 -15.94
C GLN A 234 -23.61 -23.86 -15.16
N SER A 235 -22.55 -23.53 -15.88
CA SER A 235 -21.35 -22.98 -15.26
C SER A 235 -21.56 -21.52 -14.86
N THR A 236 -20.71 -21.00 -13.96
CA THR A 236 -20.70 -19.55 -13.65
C THR A 236 -20.42 -18.67 -14.87
N TYR A 237 -19.90 -19.22 -15.97
CA TYR A 237 -19.72 -18.51 -17.24
C TYR A 237 -21.01 -18.46 -18.05
N ASP A 238 -21.78 -19.54 -18.09
CA ASP A 238 -23.04 -19.62 -18.82
C ASP A 238 -24.08 -18.72 -18.18
N ILE A 239 -24.20 -18.76 -16.85
CA ILE A 239 -25.07 -17.86 -16.08
C ILE A 239 -24.68 -16.39 -16.31
N ALA A 240 -23.37 -16.10 -16.37
CA ALA A 240 -22.90 -14.75 -16.64
C ALA A 240 -23.26 -14.28 -18.06
N ALA A 241 -23.11 -15.15 -19.07
CA ALA A 241 -23.48 -14.85 -20.44
C ALA A 241 -25.00 -14.65 -20.60
N GLU A 242 -25.81 -15.47 -19.92
CA GLU A 242 -27.27 -15.40 -19.92
C GLU A 242 -27.77 -14.08 -19.30
N CYS A 243 -27.21 -13.70 -18.15
CA CYS A 243 -27.52 -12.43 -17.49
C CYS A 243 -26.84 -11.22 -18.16
N GLY A 244 -25.95 -11.43 -19.14
CA GLY A 244 -25.17 -10.34 -19.76
C GLY A 244 -24.17 -9.66 -18.81
N VAL A 245 -23.79 -10.33 -17.72
CA VAL A 245 -22.87 -9.82 -16.70
C VAL A 245 -21.50 -10.48 -16.81
N THR A 246 -20.56 -10.04 -15.98
CA THR A 246 -19.25 -10.71 -15.87
C THR A 246 -19.29 -11.88 -14.86
N ARG A 247 -18.51 -12.94 -15.10
CA ARG A 247 -18.38 -14.07 -14.16
C ARG A 247 -18.09 -13.65 -12.70
N PRO A 248 -17.21 -12.66 -12.42
CA PRO A 248 -17.03 -12.15 -11.06
C PRO A 248 -18.33 -11.68 -10.39
N THR A 249 -19.25 -11.07 -11.13
CA THR A 249 -20.56 -10.63 -10.64
C THR A 249 -21.37 -11.83 -10.14
N VAL A 250 -21.48 -12.91 -10.93
CA VAL A 250 -22.15 -14.16 -10.53
C VAL A 250 -21.49 -14.78 -9.30
N CYS A 251 -20.15 -14.84 -9.27
CA CYS A 251 -19.41 -15.38 -8.12
C CYS A 251 -19.62 -14.57 -6.83
N ASN A 252 -19.78 -13.26 -6.92
CA ASN A 252 -20.06 -12.42 -5.75
C ASN A 252 -21.46 -12.70 -5.19
N TRP A 253 -22.47 -12.80 -6.06
CA TRP A 253 -23.84 -13.17 -5.67
C TRP A 253 -23.91 -14.56 -5.04
N MET A 254 -23.23 -15.56 -5.62
CA MET A 254 -23.14 -16.90 -5.01
C MET A 254 -22.55 -16.87 -3.59
N ARG A 255 -21.48 -16.08 -3.36
CA ARG A 255 -20.90 -15.93 -2.01
C ARG A 255 -21.87 -15.26 -1.05
N ARG A 256 -22.57 -14.22 -1.50
CA ARG A 256 -23.55 -13.48 -0.71
C ARG A 256 -24.71 -14.36 -0.27
N HIS A 257 -25.19 -15.21 -1.17
CA HIS A 257 -26.27 -16.16 -0.91
C HIS A 257 -25.82 -17.44 -0.20
N GLY A 258 -24.52 -17.58 0.09
CA GLY A 258 -23.94 -18.79 0.70
C GLY A 258 -24.07 -20.03 -0.18
N ILE A 259 -24.19 -19.87 -1.51
CA ILE A 259 -24.22 -20.98 -2.47
C ILE A 259 -22.80 -21.54 -2.56
N GLN A 260 -22.65 -22.80 -2.17
CA GLN A 260 -21.38 -23.50 -2.25
C GLN A 260 -21.00 -23.65 -3.72
N PHE A 261 -19.76 -23.28 -4.06
CA PHE A 261 -19.23 -23.60 -5.37
C PHE A 261 -19.16 -25.12 -5.52
N ARG A 262 -19.54 -25.65 -6.69
CA ARG A 262 -19.23 -27.03 -7.05
C ARG A 262 -17.73 -27.21 -6.85
N ASP A 263 -17.35 -28.25 -6.11
CA ASP A 263 -15.95 -28.56 -5.89
C ASP A 263 -15.31 -28.72 -7.28
N GLN A 264 -14.13 -28.15 -7.52
CA GLN A 264 -13.50 -28.12 -8.86
C GLN A 264 -13.05 -29.51 -9.36
N THR A 265 -13.61 -30.58 -8.80
CA THR A 265 -13.32 -31.99 -9.06
C THR A 265 -14.43 -32.74 -9.79
N ASP A 266 -15.57 -32.12 -10.10
CA ASP A 266 -16.69 -32.77 -10.81
C ASP A 266 -16.51 -32.79 -12.34
N GLY A 267 -15.40 -33.36 -12.80
CA GLY A 267 -15.37 -33.94 -14.14
C GLY A 267 -14.81 -35.35 -14.05
N ASP A 268 -14.92 -36.10 -15.14
CA ASP A 268 -14.54 -37.51 -15.16
C ASP A 268 -13.01 -37.65 -15.09
N VAL A 269 -12.48 -37.74 -13.87
CA VAL A 269 -11.04 -37.88 -13.59
C VAL A 269 -10.55 -39.32 -13.74
N GLU A 270 -11.41 -40.26 -14.11
CA GLU A 270 -11.06 -41.69 -14.22
C GLU A 270 -9.86 -41.90 -15.15
N GLN A 271 -9.83 -41.17 -16.27
CA GLN A 271 -8.73 -41.23 -17.23
C GLN A 271 -7.45 -40.53 -16.73
N LEU A 272 -7.56 -39.52 -15.85
CA LEU A 272 -6.39 -38.88 -15.23
C LEU A 272 -5.79 -39.71 -14.08
N LEU A 273 -6.51 -40.70 -13.54
CA LEU A 273 -5.95 -41.67 -12.61
C LEU A 273 -4.95 -42.60 -13.29
N ASP A 274 -5.09 -42.82 -14.60
CA ASP A 274 -4.13 -43.55 -15.41
C ASP A 274 -2.96 -42.64 -15.81
N GLY A 275 -1.84 -42.79 -15.10
CA GLY A 275 -0.62 -42.04 -15.37
C GLY A 275 0.07 -42.42 -16.68
N GLU A 276 -0.17 -43.62 -17.23
CA GLU A 276 0.35 -44.02 -18.54
C GLU A 276 -0.43 -43.34 -19.65
N TRP A 277 -1.77 -43.34 -19.57
CA TRP A 277 -2.63 -42.62 -20.50
C TRP A 277 -2.29 -41.12 -20.51
N LEU A 278 -2.19 -40.48 -19.33
CA LEU A 278 -1.88 -39.06 -19.25
C LEU A 278 -0.49 -38.73 -19.83
N ARG A 279 0.49 -39.64 -19.66
CA ARG A 279 1.82 -39.51 -20.27
C ARG A 279 1.75 -39.67 -21.79
N GLU A 280 1.00 -40.63 -22.30
CA GLU A 280 0.81 -40.81 -23.75
C GLU A 280 0.21 -39.53 -24.36
N GLN A 281 -0.89 -39.03 -23.80
CA GLN A 281 -1.58 -37.85 -24.32
C GLN A 281 -0.70 -36.59 -24.29
N TYR A 282 -0.02 -36.33 -23.17
CA TYR A 282 0.75 -35.11 -22.99
C TYR A 282 2.16 -35.18 -23.60
N CYS A 283 2.86 -36.31 -23.43
CA CYS A 283 4.23 -36.46 -23.87
C CYS A 283 4.33 -36.93 -25.32
N GLU A 284 3.62 -38.00 -25.68
CA GLU A 284 3.75 -38.67 -26.99
C GLU A 284 2.90 -38.00 -28.07
N GLN A 285 1.64 -37.69 -27.75
CA GLN A 285 0.71 -37.01 -28.67
C GLN A 285 0.87 -35.48 -28.68
N ASP A 286 1.78 -34.94 -27.86
CA ASP A 286 2.12 -33.51 -27.74
C ASP A 286 0.91 -32.58 -27.50
N ARG A 287 -0.12 -33.09 -26.82
CA ARG A 287 -1.34 -32.34 -26.57
C ARG A 287 -1.13 -31.35 -25.41
N PRO A 288 -1.54 -30.07 -25.53
CA PRO A 288 -1.46 -29.13 -24.42
C PRO A 288 -2.45 -29.53 -23.32
N THR A 289 -2.14 -29.19 -22.05
CA THR A 289 -3.00 -29.55 -20.90
C THR A 289 -4.42 -28.99 -21.02
N THR A 290 -4.60 -27.89 -21.76
CA THR A 290 -5.92 -27.31 -22.05
C THR A 290 -6.74 -28.21 -22.96
N ALA A 291 -6.16 -28.72 -24.05
CA ALA A 291 -6.88 -29.61 -24.97
C ALA A 291 -7.24 -30.97 -24.34
N ILE A 292 -6.42 -31.46 -23.40
CA ILE A 292 -6.77 -32.64 -22.59
C ILE A 292 -7.93 -32.29 -21.67
N ALA A 293 -7.88 -31.13 -21.01
CA ALA A 293 -8.93 -30.72 -20.09
C ALA A 293 -10.28 -30.49 -20.80
N ASP A 294 -10.25 -29.87 -21.98
CA ASP A 294 -11.44 -29.60 -22.79
C ASP A 294 -12.14 -30.89 -23.23
N GLU A 295 -11.38 -31.93 -23.59
CA GLU A 295 -11.94 -33.25 -23.92
C GLU A 295 -12.58 -33.93 -22.71
N LEU A 296 -11.99 -33.74 -21.53
CA LEU A 296 -12.45 -34.36 -20.28
C LEU A 296 -13.51 -33.54 -19.54
N GLY A 297 -13.90 -32.37 -20.06
CA GLY A 297 -14.78 -31.44 -19.37
C GLY A 297 -14.20 -30.91 -18.04
N LEU A 298 -12.87 -30.84 -17.93
CA LEU A 298 -12.14 -30.48 -16.72
C LEU A 298 -11.49 -29.09 -16.83
N ASP A 299 -11.12 -28.50 -15.69
CA ASP A 299 -10.18 -27.37 -15.68
C ASP A 299 -8.75 -27.91 -15.93
N HIS A 300 -7.98 -27.23 -16.78
CA HIS A 300 -6.58 -27.57 -17.06
C HIS A 300 -5.68 -27.64 -15.81
N ARG A 301 -6.06 -27.01 -14.70
CA ARG A 301 -5.42 -27.14 -13.38
C ARG A 301 -5.61 -28.53 -12.78
N THR A 302 -6.76 -29.18 -13.02
CA THR A 302 -7.02 -30.56 -12.63
C THR A 302 -6.07 -31.49 -13.38
N VAL A 303 -5.91 -31.33 -14.70
CA VAL A 303 -4.92 -32.08 -15.49
C VAL A 303 -3.50 -31.89 -14.92
N ARG A 304 -3.10 -30.65 -14.61
CA ARG A 304 -1.79 -30.37 -13.99
C ARG A 304 -1.60 -31.05 -12.63
N LYS A 305 -2.62 -31.06 -11.78
CA LYS A 305 -2.60 -31.74 -10.47
C LYS A 305 -2.30 -33.24 -10.63
N TYR A 306 -2.90 -33.88 -11.62
CA TYR A 306 -2.65 -35.30 -11.90
C TYR A 306 -1.30 -35.55 -12.59
N MET A 307 -0.82 -34.63 -13.44
CA MET A 307 0.55 -34.69 -13.95
C MET A 307 1.59 -34.65 -12.81
N ASP A 308 1.41 -33.75 -11.84
CA ASP A 308 2.30 -33.67 -10.67
C ASP A 308 2.22 -34.96 -9.82
N LYS A 309 1.01 -35.53 -9.64
CA LYS A 309 0.79 -36.81 -8.92
C LYS A 309 1.51 -38.00 -9.58
N HIS A 310 1.56 -38.02 -10.91
CA HIS A 310 2.19 -39.10 -11.71
C HIS A 310 3.65 -38.82 -12.10
N GLY A 311 4.22 -37.70 -11.64
CA GLY A 311 5.60 -37.32 -11.96
C GLY A 311 5.83 -37.02 -13.45
N ILE A 312 4.83 -36.45 -14.13
CA ILE A 312 4.92 -36.05 -15.53
C ILE A 312 5.43 -34.61 -15.60
N ASP A 313 6.69 -34.45 -16.04
CA ASP A 313 7.34 -33.14 -16.15
C ASP A 313 6.70 -32.28 -17.26
N ARG A 314 6.44 -31.01 -16.93
CA ARG A 314 5.83 -30.04 -17.85
C ARG A 314 6.86 -29.52 -18.85
N LYS A 315 6.56 -29.62 -20.15
CA LYS A 315 7.44 -29.20 -21.26
C LYS A 315 7.83 -27.71 -21.21
N TYR A 316 7.03 -26.86 -20.56
CA TYR A 316 7.22 -25.41 -20.58
C TYR A 316 7.87 -24.80 -19.30
N ARG A 317 8.47 -25.60 -18.42
CA ARG A 317 9.20 -25.10 -17.24
C ARG A 317 10.41 -25.97 -16.91
N GLY A 318 11.38 -25.38 -16.19
CA GLY A 318 12.53 -26.12 -15.66
C GLY A 318 13.34 -26.81 -16.76
N LYS A 319 13.96 -27.94 -16.43
CA LYS A 319 14.95 -28.63 -17.27
C LYS A 319 14.53 -29.08 -18.65
N HIS A 320 13.22 -29.12 -18.89
CA HIS A 320 12.62 -29.59 -20.12
C HIS A 320 12.13 -28.46 -21.03
N HIS A 321 12.24 -27.19 -20.62
CA HIS A 321 11.95 -26.04 -21.49
C HIS A 321 13.12 -25.83 -22.47
N HIS A 322 12.83 -25.67 -23.76
CA HIS A 322 13.86 -25.49 -24.80
C HIS A 322 14.75 -24.24 -24.61
N MET A 323 14.29 -23.23 -23.85
CA MET A 323 15.13 -22.09 -23.44
C MET A 323 15.74 -22.24 -22.02
N TRP A 324 15.64 -23.40 -21.38
CA TRP A 324 16.20 -23.59 -20.05
C TRP A 324 17.72 -23.70 -20.07
N LYS A 325 18.37 -22.80 -19.34
CA LYS A 325 19.82 -22.76 -19.17
C LYS A 325 20.25 -23.03 -17.72
N GLY A 326 19.51 -23.84 -16.95
CA GLY A 326 19.98 -24.36 -15.66
C GLY A 326 19.30 -23.85 -14.37
N GLY A 327 18.25 -23.03 -14.44
CA GLY A 327 17.56 -22.53 -13.23
C GLY A 327 18.35 -21.46 -12.45
N GLY A 328 17.77 -20.95 -11.36
CA GLY A 328 18.41 -19.96 -10.47
C GLY A 328 19.41 -20.63 -9.52
N VAL A 329 20.49 -19.93 -9.17
CA VAL A 329 21.51 -20.44 -8.23
C VAL A 329 21.04 -20.15 -6.80
N GLU A 330 20.76 -21.19 -6.01
CA GLU A 330 20.27 -21.04 -4.63
C GLU A 330 21.34 -20.52 -3.65
N TYR A 331 22.63 -20.62 -4.01
CA TYR A 331 23.73 -20.23 -3.13
C TYR A 331 24.86 -19.51 -3.87
N TYR A 332 25.08 -18.23 -3.53
CA TYR A 332 26.11 -17.37 -4.13
C TYR A 332 27.44 -17.36 -3.39
N GLY A 333 27.66 -18.27 -2.43
CA GLY A 333 28.90 -18.35 -1.66
C GLY A 333 28.96 -17.40 -0.45
N PRO A 334 29.93 -17.62 0.46
CA PRO A 334 30.01 -16.90 1.74
C PRO A 334 30.39 -15.41 1.60
N SER A 335 31.02 -15.01 0.48
CA SER A 335 31.39 -13.61 0.22
C SER A 335 30.21 -12.75 -0.22
N TRP A 336 29.08 -13.35 -0.60
CA TRP A 336 27.97 -12.64 -1.23
C TRP A 336 27.42 -11.47 -0.40
N PRO A 337 27.13 -11.60 0.91
CA PRO A 337 26.61 -10.47 1.69
C PRO A 337 27.57 -9.27 1.70
N GLN A 338 28.88 -9.54 1.76
CA GLN A 338 29.91 -8.51 1.78
C GLN A 338 30.05 -7.82 0.41
N GLN A 339 30.02 -8.61 -0.67
CA GLN A 339 30.12 -8.09 -2.04
C GLN A 339 28.87 -7.32 -2.43
N ARG A 340 27.67 -7.81 -2.08
CA ARG A 340 26.40 -7.07 -2.24
C ARG A 340 26.47 -5.70 -1.58
N ALA A 341 26.90 -5.63 -0.32
CA ALA A 341 27.00 -4.37 0.40
C ALA A 341 28.03 -3.40 -0.21
N LYS A 342 29.14 -3.93 -0.77
CA LYS A 342 30.12 -3.11 -1.49
C LYS A 342 29.58 -2.61 -2.83
N THR A 343 28.84 -3.42 -3.58
CA THR A 343 28.19 -3.00 -4.84
C THR A 343 27.18 -1.89 -4.59
N LEU A 344 26.30 -2.05 -3.60
CA LEU A 344 25.34 -1.00 -3.22
C LEU A 344 26.04 0.32 -2.85
N ARG A 345 27.13 0.26 -2.06
CA ARG A 345 27.90 1.46 -1.71
C ARG A 345 28.64 2.08 -2.90
N ARG A 346 29.17 1.27 -3.82
CA ARG A 346 29.84 1.75 -5.04
C ARG A 346 28.86 2.52 -5.92
N ASP A 347 27.64 2.01 -6.00
CA ASP A 347 26.57 2.52 -6.85
C ASP A 347 25.73 3.62 -6.17
N ASP A 348 26.26 4.21 -5.10
CA ASP A 348 25.62 5.25 -4.26
C ASP A 348 24.20 4.91 -3.78
N PHE A 349 23.90 3.61 -3.64
CA PHE A 349 22.55 3.11 -3.36
C PHE A 349 21.50 3.59 -4.38
N GLU A 350 21.91 3.72 -5.64
CA GLU A 350 21.05 4.10 -6.76
C GLU A 350 21.06 3.02 -7.85
N CYS A 351 19.92 2.87 -8.53
CA CYS A 351 19.82 2.03 -9.71
C CYS A 351 20.71 2.58 -10.84
N GLN A 352 21.72 1.82 -11.26
CA GLN A 352 22.66 2.25 -12.31
C GLN A 352 22.05 2.33 -13.72
N ASN A 353 20.78 1.94 -13.89
CA ASN A 353 20.06 2.08 -15.16
C ASN A 353 19.06 3.24 -15.18
N CYS A 354 18.45 3.61 -14.05
CA CYS A 354 17.40 4.64 -14.03
C CYS A 354 17.56 5.70 -12.94
N GLY A 355 18.60 5.62 -12.12
CA GLY A 355 18.92 6.60 -11.07
C GLY A 355 17.95 6.63 -9.88
N ILE A 356 17.00 5.69 -9.76
CA ILE A 356 16.14 5.68 -8.57
C ILE A 356 16.98 5.33 -7.34
N GLY A 357 16.93 6.20 -6.34
CA GLY A 357 17.56 5.98 -5.04
C GLY A 357 16.86 4.88 -4.23
N ARG A 358 17.57 4.33 -3.26
CA ARG A 358 17.09 3.23 -2.42
C ARG A 358 15.81 3.58 -1.65
N ASP A 359 15.71 4.79 -1.11
CA ASP A 359 14.55 5.22 -0.32
C ASP A 359 13.30 5.33 -1.22
N ASP A 360 13.40 6.02 -2.36
CA ASP A 360 12.34 6.07 -3.38
C ASP A 360 11.97 4.67 -3.91
N HIS A 361 12.95 3.77 -4.02
CA HIS A 361 12.72 2.39 -4.44
C HIS A 361 11.95 1.59 -3.37
N TYR A 362 12.25 1.76 -2.09
CA TYR A 362 11.49 1.19 -0.99
C TYR A 362 10.06 1.72 -0.95
N GLU A 363 9.87 3.03 -1.05
CA GLU A 363 8.52 3.62 -1.06
C GLU A 363 7.67 3.10 -2.22
N LYS A 364 8.29 2.86 -3.38
CA LYS A 364 7.58 2.45 -4.59
C LYS A 364 7.34 0.94 -4.70
N PHE A 365 8.23 0.11 -4.18
CA PHE A 365 8.20 -1.34 -4.40
C PHE A 365 8.18 -2.18 -3.12
N ASP A 366 8.30 -1.56 -1.94
CA ASP A 366 8.39 -2.23 -0.63
C ASP A 366 9.51 -3.30 -0.57
N LEU A 367 10.61 -3.04 -1.29
CA LEU A 367 11.72 -3.96 -1.50
C LEU A 367 13.03 -3.18 -1.58
N ASP A 368 14.14 -3.82 -1.22
CA ASP A 368 15.48 -3.26 -1.42
C ASP A 368 15.92 -3.32 -2.89
N LEU A 369 16.95 -2.54 -3.23
CA LEU A 369 17.63 -2.62 -4.53
C LEU A 369 18.23 -4.02 -4.74
N ASN A 370 18.19 -4.46 -5.99
CA ASN A 370 18.74 -5.75 -6.42
C ASN A 370 20.20 -5.56 -6.84
N VAL A 371 21.04 -6.56 -6.56
CA VAL A 371 22.39 -6.62 -7.13
C VAL A 371 22.41 -7.76 -8.14
N HIS A 372 22.65 -7.41 -9.40
CA HIS A 372 22.60 -8.29 -10.55
C HIS A 372 24.00 -8.68 -11.00
N HIS A 373 24.18 -9.94 -11.40
CA HIS A 373 25.40 -10.41 -12.05
C HIS A 373 25.36 -10.10 -13.55
N VAL A 374 26.24 -9.21 -14.01
CA VAL A 374 26.34 -8.78 -15.43
C VAL A 374 26.58 -9.99 -16.34
N GLN A 375 27.53 -10.85 -15.99
CA GLN A 375 27.67 -12.19 -16.54
C GLN A 375 27.04 -13.20 -15.57
N PRO A 376 26.21 -14.13 -16.06
CA PRO A 376 25.48 -15.05 -15.19
C PRO A 376 26.41 -15.86 -14.29
N PHE A 377 26.11 -15.91 -12.98
CA PHE A 377 26.95 -16.59 -11.97
C PHE A 377 27.44 -17.99 -12.38
N ARG A 378 26.60 -18.76 -13.08
CA ARG A 378 26.90 -20.12 -13.57
C ARG A 378 28.03 -20.20 -14.62
N THR A 379 28.47 -19.09 -15.22
CA THR A 379 29.55 -19.07 -16.21
C THR A 379 30.94 -19.05 -15.57
N PHE A 380 31.02 -18.99 -14.24
CA PHE A 380 32.28 -18.91 -13.51
C PHE A 380 32.55 -20.19 -12.72
N ASP A 381 33.83 -20.55 -12.62
CA ASP A 381 34.28 -21.74 -11.89
C ASP A 381 34.23 -21.57 -10.36
N SER A 382 34.07 -20.34 -9.86
CA SER A 382 33.95 -20.09 -8.42
C SER A 382 33.12 -18.85 -8.09
N ALA A 383 32.45 -18.90 -6.93
CA ALA A 383 31.72 -17.78 -6.37
C ALA A 383 32.60 -16.54 -6.12
N ALA A 384 33.89 -16.74 -5.84
CA ALA A 384 34.82 -15.64 -5.61
C ALA A 384 35.06 -14.80 -6.87
N ILE A 385 35.09 -15.44 -8.04
CA ILE A 385 35.22 -14.76 -9.34
C ILE A 385 33.87 -14.16 -9.74
N ALA A 386 32.78 -14.93 -9.65
CA ALA A 386 31.46 -14.45 -10.03
C ALA A 386 31.02 -13.21 -9.23
N ASN A 387 31.42 -13.10 -7.96
CA ASN A 387 31.05 -11.99 -7.08
C ASN A 387 32.06 -10.83 -7.08
N GLN A 388 32.98 -10.76 -8.04
CA GLN A 388 33.83 -9.58 -8.21
C GLN A 388 32.96 -8.36 -8.56
N LEU A 389 33.35 -7.18 -8.07
CA LEU A 389 32.48 -5.99 -8.16
C LEU A 389 32.21 -5.56 -9.61
N ASP A 390 33.17 -5.76 -10.52
CA ASP A 390 33.02 -5.53 -11.95
C ASP A 390 31.93 -6.38 -12.60
N ASN A 391 31.67 -7.58 -12.07
CA ASN A 391 30.57 -8.44 -12.51
C ASN A 391 29.24 -8.12 -11.81
N LEU A 392 29.16 -7.12 -10.93
CA LEU A 392 27.96 -6.79 -10.17
C LEU A 392 27.46 -5.37 -10.48
N VAL A 393 26.14 -5.22 -10.57
CA VAL A 393 25.49 -3.91 -10.78
C VAL A 393 24.22 -3.76 -9.94
N THR A 394 24.01 -2.61 -9.33
CA THR A 394 22.80 -2.28 -8.58
C THR A 394 21.67 -1.85 -9.51
N LEU A 395 20.51 -2.49 -9.38
CA LEU A 395 19.32 -2.25 -10.20
C LEU A 395 18.04 -2.22 -9.35
N CYS A 396 17.10 -1.35 -9.73
CA CYS A 396 15.75 -1.37 -9.16
C CYS A 396 14.97 -2.60 -9.66
N HIS A 397 13.90 -2.97 -8.95
CA HIS A 397 13.07 -4.13 -9.27
C HIS A 397 12.61 -4.16 -10.75
N SER A 398 12.17 -3.01 -11.29
CA SER A 398 11.72 -2.91 -12.68
C SER A 398 12.86 -3.10 -13.70
N CYS A 399 14.03 -2.48 -13.46
CA CYS A 399 15.18 -2.60 -14.36
C CYS A 399 15.79 -4.01 -14.31
N HIS A 400 15.85 -4.60 -13.11
CA HIS A 400 16.28 -5.98 -12.92
C HIS A 400 15.40 -6.96 -13.71
N LEU A 401 14.07 -6.85 -13.61
CA LEU A 401 13.15 -7.70 -14.37
C LEU A 401 13.25 -7.53 -15.89
N LYS A 402 13.61 -6.34 -16.38
CA LYS A 402 13.82 -6.10 -17.81
C LYS A 402 15.05 -6.85 -18.31
N ILE A 403 16.18 -6.73 -17.60
CA ILE A 403 17.45 -7.37 -17.97
C ILE A 403 17.33 -8.90 -17.92
N GLU A 404 16.66 -9.46 -16.91
CA GLU A 404 16.38 -10.90 -16.83
C GLU A 404 15.56 -11.43 -18.02
N ARG A 405 14.76 -10.58 -18.66
CA ARG A 405 13.96 -10.95 -19.84
C ARG A 405 14.72 -10.82 -21.16
N THR A 406 15.67 -9.88 -21.26
CA THR A 406 16.36 -9.57 -22.53
C THR A 406 17.74 -10.22 -22.68
N ASN A 407 18.39 -10.69 -21.61
CA ASN A 407 19.78 -11.23 -21.65
C ASN A 407 20.81 -10.29 -22.32
N GLU A 408 20.53 -8.99 -22.42
CA GLU A 408 21.44 -7.99 -23.00
C GLU A 408 21.70 -6.90 -21.96
N VAL A 409 22.95 -6.76 -21.56
CA VAL A 409 23.45 -5.58 -20.86
C VAL A 409 23.87 -4.62 -21.96
N SER A 410 23.15 -3.51 -22.13
CA SER A 410 23.55 -2.47 -23.07
C SER A 410 24.87 -1.88 -22.58
N GLU A 411 25.94 -2.05 -23.37
CA GLU A 411 27.20 -1.34 -23.18
C GLU A 411 26.91 0.16 -23.33
N GLN A 412 27.17 0.95 -22.28
CA GLN A 412 27.25 2.41 -22.35
C GLN A 412 28.69 2.85 -22.53
#